data_AF-A0A2D8QWQ7-F1
#
_entry.id   AF-A0A2D8QWQ7-F1
#
_cell.length_a   1.000
_cell.length_b   1.000
_cell.length_c   1.000
_cell.angle_alpha   90.00
_cell.angle_beta   90.00
_cell.angle_gamma   90.00
#
_symmetry.space_group_name_H-M   'P 1'
#
loop_
_entity.id
_entity.type
_entity.pdbx_description
1 polymer ?
#
loop_
_entity_poly.entity_id
_entity_poly.type
_entity_poly.pdbx_seq_one_letter_code
_entity_poly.pdbx_strand_id
1 'polypeptide(L)'
;MVEALVLEEQERMKAWLKIEGELLDEDLVPIIPVQEWRGLTLLVENLEKSEKCEAADGRIVAAACPEVEVVLSFQEMLRRRIGFLAKHGLDSPDPNSPYRPDCHLDVWIRRGSGNNQGDQWSSQVCIAATKASALPITDLAVSFVLWAEAGFPNPPQRMAESVEIMRISEDIKDFESRVEENDRHHEELHLLAVERARMERKRAREQAQIQEIRKRELEVAHREVRGMSWRGLIRAANWERKTIFCMWHQMEGVRRDIRIQELKRTRAIEMLSPIETD
;
A
#
# COMPACT_ATOMS: atom_id res chain seq x y z
N MET A 1 38.52 40.10 -6.89
CA MET A 1 37.18 39.63 -7.28
C MET A 1 37.24 38.44 -8.22
N VAL A 2 37.97 38.50 -9.34
CA VAL A 2 38.08 37.35 -10.28
C VAL A 2 38.78 36.14 -9.65
N GLU A 3 39.87 36.35 -8.90
CA GLU A 3 40.59 35.24 -8.22
C GLU A 3 39.76 34.54 -7.14
N ALA A 4 38.91 35.28 -6.42
CA ALA A 4 38.03 34.70 -5.40
C ALA A 4 36.96 33.79 -6.02
N LEU A 5 36.36 34.23 -7.14
CA LEU A 5 35.37 33.42 -7.87
C LEU A 5 35.99 32.15 -8.47
N VAL A 6 37.24 32.21 -8.95
CA VAL A 6 37.95 31.05 -9.49
C VAL A 6 38.29 30.04 -8.38
N LEU A 7 38.65 30.51 -7.19
CA LEU A 7 38.91 29.64 -6.04
C LEU A 7 37.65 28.94 -5.55
N GLU A 8 36.53 29.66 -5.41
CA GLU A 8 35.22 29.10 -5.06
C GLU A 8 34.78 28.02 -6.07
N GLU A 9 34.98 28.27 -7.37
CA GLU A 9 34.64 27.30 -8.42
C GLU A 9 35.53 26.04 -8.37
N GLN A 10 36.82 26.19 -8.04
CA GLN A 10 37.72 25.05 -7.84
C GLN A 10 37.36 24.24 -6.61
N GLU A 11 36.97 24.87 -5.51
CA GLU A 11 36.53 24.19 -4.29
C GLU A 11 35.23 23.42 -4.54
N ARG A 12 34.26 24.04 -5.23
CA ARG A 12 33.02 23.39 -5.64
C ARG A 12 33.30 22.18 -6.53
N MET A 13 34.18 22.30 -7.52
CA MET A 13 34.55 21.20 -8.41
C MET A 13 35.20 20.04 -7.64
N LYS A 14 36.06 20.34 -6.65
CA LYS A 14 36.69 19.31 -5.80
C LYS A 14 35.66 18.60 -4.93
N ALA A 15 34.74 19.33 -4.32
CA ALA A 15 33.66 18.74 -3.53
C ALA A 15 32.77 17.84 -4.40
N TRP A 16 32.45 18.30 -5.60
CA TRP A 16 31.66 17.55 -6.58
C TRP A 16 32.32 16.22 -6.98
N LEU A 17 33.61 16.25 -7.36
CA LEU A 17 34.38 15.05 -7.69
C LEU A 17 34.55 14.11 -6.49
N LYS A 18 34.65 14.65 -5.28
CA LYS A 18 34.72 13.85 -4.05
C LYS A 18 33.43 13.06 -3.84
N ILE A 19 32.27 13.71 -3.90
CA ILE A 19 30.97 13.06 -3.73
C ILE A 19 30.74 12.03 -4.85
N GLU A 20 31.08 12.35 -6.09
CA GLU A 20 30.99 11.40 -7.20
C GLU A 20 31.82 10.14 -6.93
N GLY A 21 33.08 10.32 -6.49
CA GLY A 21 33.97 9.20 -6.13
C GLY A 21 33.52 8.42 -4.88
N GLU A 22 32.77 9.04 -3.97
CA GLU A 22 32.16 8.35 -2.82
C GLU A 22 30.90 7.57 -3.21
N LEU A 23 30.21 7.95 -4.28
CA LEU A 23 28.98 7.29 -4.73
C LEU A 23 29.24 6.17 -5.75
N LEU A 24 30.30 6.28 -6.55
CA LEU A 24 30.58 5.41 -7.68
C LEU A 24 31.99 4.82 -7.63
N ASP A 25 32.06 3.50 -7.75
CA ASP A 25 33.30 2.82 -8.07
C ASP A 25 33.76 3.11 -9.51
N GLU A 26 35.09 3.09 -9.73
CA GLU A 26 35.71 3.36 -11.04
C GLU A 26 35.22 2.42 -12.16
N ASP A 27 34.81 1.19 -11.82
CA ASP A 27 34.30 0.21 -12.78
C ASP A 27 32.86 0.51 -13.24
N LEU A 28 32.09 1.29 -12.47
CA LEU A 28 30.72 1.67 -12.81
C LEU A 28 30.66 2.82 -13.81
N VAL A 29 31.57 3.79 -13.69
CA VAL A 29 31.65 4.97 -14.56
C VAL A 29 31.45 4.64 -16.06
N PRO A 30 32.18 3.67 -16.68
CA PRO A 30 32.05 3.40 -18.11
C PRO A 30 30.74 2.69 -18.52
N ILE A 31 30.00 2.10 -17.58
CA ILE A 31 28.82 1.25 -17.87
C ILE A 31 27.49 1.88 -17.44
N ILE A 32 27.51 3.04 -16.79
CA ILE A 32 26.30 3.74 -16.36
C ILE A 32 25.50 4.25 -17.58
N PRO A 33 24.19 3.95 -17.67
CA PRO A 33 23.32 4.47 -18.71
C PRO A 33 23.22 6.00 -18.69
N VAL A 34 23.04 6.63 -19.86
CA VAL A 34 22.97 8.11 -20.00
C VAL A 34 21.89 8.75 -19.11
N GLN A 35 20.77 8.04 -18.87
CA GLN A 35 19.70 8.54 -18.00
C GLN A 35 20.13 8.63 -16.53
N GLU A 36 20.86 7.63 -16.04
CA GLU A 36 21.41 7.61 -14.69
C GLU A 36 22.48 8.70 -14.55
N TRP A 37 23.34 8.91 -15.55
CA TRP A 37 24.32 10.01 -15.55
C TRP A 37 23.69 11.39 -15.33
N ARG A 38 22.55 11.66 -15.97
CA ARG A 38 21.83 12.93 -15.81
C ARG A 38 21.30 13.10 -14.39
N GLY A 39 20.69 12.06 -13.83
CA GLY A 39 20.18 12.11 -12.46
C GLY A 39 21.31 12.15 -11.43
N LEU A 40 22.48 11.55 -11.71
CA LEU A 40 23.66 11.62 -10.85
C LEU A 40 24.15 13.06 -10.71
N THR A 41 24.19 13.83 -11.80
CA THR A 41 24.56 15.26 -11.73
C THR A 41 23.66 16.02 -10.75
N LEU A 42 22.35 15.76 -10.82
CA LEU A 42 21.38 16.35 -9.90
C LEU A 42 21.57 15.84 -8.47
N LEU A 43 21.85 14.55 -8.29
CA LEU A 43 22.10 13.94 -6.99
C LEU A 43 23.30 14.57 -6.29
N VAL A 44 24.43 14.68 -6.98
CA VAL A 44 25.65 15.28 -6.43
C VAL A 44 25.40 16.75 -6.07
N GLU A 45 24.68 17.51 -6.89
CA GLU A 45 24.31 18.89 -6.58
C GLU A 45 23.44 19.01 -5.32
N ASN A 46 22.51 18.07 -5.10
CA ASN A 46 21.68 18.07 -3.89
C ASN A 46 22.46 17.62 -2.66
N LEU A 47 23.38 16.67 -2.79
CA LEU A 47 24.24 16.21 -1.69
C LEU A 47 25.24 17.29 -1.26
N GLU A 48 25.82 18.04 -2.20
CA GLU A 48 26.74 19.14 -1.90
C GLU A 48 26.08 20.26 -1.08
N LYS A 49 24.78 20.49 -1.28
CA LYS A 49 23.99 21.50 -0.58
C LYS A 49 23.30 20.98 0.68
N SER A 50 23.31 19.67 0.89
CA SER A 50 22.58 19.01 1.94
C SER A 50 23.34 19.12 3.26
N GLU A 51 22.64 19.44 4.34
CA GLU A 51 23.20 19.46 5.69
C GLU A 51 22.94 18.15 6.44
N LYS A 52 21.96 17.35 5.97
CA LYS A 52 21.51 16.13 6.67
C LYS A 52 21.99 14.83 6.03
N CYS A 53 22.41 14.89 4.77
CA CYS A 53 22.85 13.73 4.01
C CYS A 53 24.33 13.84 3.64
N GLU A 54 25.03 12.72 3.74
CA GLU A 54 26.43 12.56 3.35
C GLU A 54 26.57 11.33 2.44
N ALA A 55 27.49 11.39 1.48
CA ALA A 55 27.88 10.23 0.68
C ALA A 55 29.07 9.53 1.34
N ALA A 56 29.04 8.20 1.39
CA ALA A 56 30.16 7.41 1.89
C ALA A 56 30.06 5.97 1.37
N ASP A 57 31.15 5.45 0.81
CA ASP A 57 31.31 4.03 0.41
C ASP A 57 30.15 3.48 -0.44
N GLY A 58 29.73 4.22 -1.46
CA GLY A 58 28.62 3.85 -2.35
C GLY A 58 27.24 3.97 -1.72
N ARG A 59 27.14 4.57 -0.53
CA ARG A 59 25.90 4.77 0.24
C ARG A 59 25.62 6.25 0.46
N ILE A 60 24.35 6.57 0.67
CA ILE A 60 23.90 7.88 1.12
C ILE A 60 23.39 7.74 2.54
N VAL A 61 24.06 8.37 3.49
CA VAL A 61 23.73 8.33 4.91
C VAL A 61 22.97 9.60 5.25
N ALA A 62 21.83 9.47 5.92
CA ALA A 62 21.02 10.59 6.37
C ALA A 62 20.70 10.47 7.86
N ALA A 63 20.87 11.54 8.62
CA ALA A 63 20.49 11.54 10.04
C ALA A 63 18.96 11.68 10.18
N ALA A 64 18.29 10.65 10.70
CA ALA A 64 16.86 10.74 11.04
C ALA A 64 16.64 11.38 12.41
N CYS A 65 17.48 11.02 13.39
CA CYS A 65 17.58 11.68 14.69
C CYS A 65 19.03 11.60 15.19
N PRO A 66 19.39 12.29 16.30
CA PRO A 66 20.77 12.29 16.79
C PRO A 66 21.39 10.91 17.03
N GLU A 67 20.57 9.89 17.31
CA GLU A 67 21.03 8.53 17.58
C GLU A 67 20.86 7.56 16.39
N VAL A 68 20.10 7.92 15.36
CA VAL A 68 19.68 6.99 14.30
C VAL A 68 19.95 7.57 12.91
N GLU A 69 20.64 6.79 12.11
CA GLU A 69 20.95 7.03 10.71
C GLU A 69 20.07 6.16 9.80
N VAL A 70 19.72 6.71 8.65
CA VAL A 70 19.02 6.03 7.56
C VAL A 70 19.95 6.04 6.36
N VAL A 71 20.30 4.85 5.87
CA VAL A 71 21.35 4.63 4.89
C VAL A 71 20.75 4.03 3.64
N LEU A 72 20.84 4.74 2.52
CA LEU A 72 20.45 4.23 1.20
C LEU A 72 21.64 3.57 0.52
N SER A 73 21.49 2.29 0.14
CA SER A 73 22.52 1.54 -0.60
C SER A 73 22.49 1.87 -2.09
N PHE A 74 22.87 3.11 -2.42
CA PHE A 74 22.78 3.67 -3.77
C PHE A 74 23.53 2.84 -4.82
N GLN A 75 24.80 2.53 -4.58
CA GLN A 75 25.63 1.80 -5.53
C GLN A 75 25.07 0.41 -5.83
N GLU A 76 24.63 -0.32 -4.81
CA GLU A 76 24.07 -1.66 -4.98
C GLU A 76 22.75 -1.62 -5.77
N MET A 77 21.92 -0.61 -5.53
CA MET A 77 20.72 -0.38 -6.33
C MET A 77 21.05 -0.08 -7.80
N LEU A 78 22.07 0.75 -8.05
CA LEU A 78 22.52 1.08 -9.40
C LEU A 78 23.08 -0.15 -10.12
N ARG A 79 23.96 -0.94 -9.47
CA ARG A 79 24.52 -2.19 -10.01
C ARG A 79 23.42 -3.19 -10.37
N ARG A 80 22.47 -3.43 -9.47
CA ARG A 80 21.33 -4.33 -9.72
C ARG A 80 20.52 -3.90 -10.93
N ARG A 81 20.29 -2.60 -11.09
CA ARG A 81 19.57 -2.07 -12.26
C ARG A 81 20.35 -2.21 -13.56
N ILE A 82 21.63 -1.85 -13.58
CA ILE A 82 22.49 -2.02 -14.77
C ILE A 82 22.53 -3.50 -15.17
N GLY A 83 22.71 -4.40 -14.20
CA GLY A 83 22.69 -5.85 -14.43
C GLY A 83 21.35 -6.34 -14.98
N PHE A 84 20.23 -5.82 -14.47
CA PHE A 84 18.90 -6.12 -14.99
C PHE A 84 18.74 -5.66 -16.44
N LEU A 85 19.08 -4.41 -16.74
CA LEU A 85 18.98 -3.84 -18.09
C LEU A 85 19.83 -4.63 -19.09
N ALA A 86 21.09 -4.91 -18.74
CA ALA A 86 22.00 -5.70 -19.56
C ALA A 86 21.47 -7.12 -19.80
N LYS A 87 20.95 -7.81 -18.78
CA LYS A 87 20.37 -9.16 -18.89
C LYS A 87 19.19 -9.21 -19.85
N HIS A 88 18.43 -8.13 -19.97
CA HIS A 88 17.26 -8.02 -20.83
C HIS A 88 17.56 -7.34 -22.17
N GLY A 89 18.82 -6.97 -22.45
CA GLY A 89 19.20 -6.28 -23.68
C GLY A 89 18.52 -4.90 -23.83
N LEU A 90 18.27 -4.24 -22.71
CA LEU A 90 17.61 -2.94 -22.64
C LEU A 90 18.64 -1.86 -22.32
N ASP A 91 18.57 -0.73 -23.01
CA ASP A 91 19.39 0.45 -22.68
C ASP A 91 18.70 1.37 -21.65
N SER A 92 17.38 1.25 -21.50
CA SER A 92 16.57 2.05 -20.59
C SER A 92 15.28 1.30 -20.18
N PRO A 93 14.70 1.61 -19.01
CA PRO A 93 13.35 1.14 -18.68
C PRO A 93 12.31 1.66 -19.67
N ASP A 94 11.52 0.76 -20.26
CA ASP A 94 10.29 1.13 -20.97
C ASP A 94 9.08 0.90 -20.05
N PRO A 95 8.24 1.92 -19.77
CA PRO A 95 7.02 1.78 -18.96
C PRO A 95 6.06 0.69 -19.48
N ASN A 96 6.06 0.44 -20.79
CA ASN A 96 5.23 -0.56 -21.46
C ASN A 96 5.90 -1.93 -21.55
N SER A 97 7.16 -2.06 -21.13
CA SER A 97 7.86 -3.33 -21.11
C SER A 97 7.22 -4.29 -20.10
N PRO A 98 7.10 -5.58 -20.44
CA PRO A 98 6.76 -6.61 -19.47
C PRO A 98 7.88 -6.80 -18.43
N TYR A 99 9.11 -6.35 -18.72
CA TYR A 99 10.25 -6.38 -17.81
C TYR A 99 10.40 -5.03 -17.13
N ARG A 100 10.07 -4.98 -15.84
CA ARG A 100 10.21 -3.77 -15.01
C ARG A 100 11.41 -3.92 -14.09
N PRO A 101 12.36 -2.98 -14.11
CA PRO A 101 13.45 -3.00 -13.16
C PRO A 101 12.93 -2.78 -11.75
N ASP A 102 13.72 -3.22 -10.78
CA ASP A 102 13.43 -2.99 -9.37
C ASP A 102 13.37 -1.47 -9.08
N CYS A 103 12.37 -1.07 -8.31
CA CYS A 103 12.12 0.32 -7.91
C CYS A 103 12.04 0.46 -6.40
N HIS A 104 12.50 -0.56 -5.67
CA HIS A 104 12.62 -0.50 -4.24
C HIS A 104 13.89 0.24 -3.85
N LEU A 105 13.76 1.17 -2.91
CA LEU A 105 14.89 1.72 -2.19
C LEU A 105 15.38 0.66 -1.20
N ASP A 106 16.67 0.37 -1.24
CA ASP A 106 17.35 -0.51 -0.30
C ASP A 106 17.91 0.32 0.84
N VAL A 107 17.12 0.42 1.91
CA VAL A 107 17.37 1.31 3.03
C VAL A 107 17.73 0.49 4.25
N TRP A 108 18.78 0.92 4.94
CA TRP A 108 19.23 0.38 6.20
C TRP A 108 19.05 1.43 7.27
N ILE A 109 18.42 1.06 8.37
CA ILE A 109 18.29 1.93 9.53
C ILE A 109 19.29 1.42 10.55
N ARG A 110 20.17 2.29 11.03
CA ARG A 110 21.22 1.90 11.97
C ARG A 110 21.42 2.96 13.05
N ARG A 111 22.08 2.58 14.14
CA ARG A 111 22.51 3.53 15.16
C ARG A 111 23.68 4.37 14.64
N GLY A 112 23.71 5.65 14.97
CA GLY A 112 24.69 6.60 14.45
C GLY A 112 26.15 6.23 14.77
N SER A 113 27.07 6.59 13.87
CA SER A 113 28.48 6.19 13.84
C SER A 113 29.34 6.62 15.05
N GLY A 114 28.78 7.32 16.05
CA GLY A 114 29.49 7.69 17.29
C GLY A 114 29.83 6.51 18.19
N ASN A 115 29.22 5.34 17.96
CA ASN A 115 29.47 4.11 18.71
C ASN A 115 30.22 3.13 17.80
N ASN A 116 31.40 2.65 18.22
CA ASN A 116 32.24 1.64 17.52
C ASN A 116 31.56 0.26 17.31
N GLN A 117 30.23 0.17 17.35
CA GLN A 117 29.44 -1.06 17.22
C GLN A 117 28.95 -1.32 15.78
N GLY A 118 29.24 -0.43 14.83
CA GLY A 118 29.08 -0.68 13.39
C GLY A 118 27.68 -1.11 12.93
N ASP A 119 27.62 -1.75 11.75
CA ASP A 119 26.40 -2.25 11.09
C ASP A 119 25.69 -3.39 11.88
N GLN A 120 26.15 -3.77 13.08
CA GLN A 120 25.51 -4.82 13.90
C GLN A 120 24.12 -4.40 14.41
N TRP A 121 23.94 -3.11 14.66
CA TRP A 121 22.65 -2.54 15.04
C TRP A 121 21.98 -1.96 13.80
N SER A 122 21.58 -2.83 12.88
CA SER A 122 20.92 -2.41 11.66
C SER A 122 19.69 -3.24 11.34
N SER A 123 18.68 -2.57 10.77
CA SER A 123 17.47 -3.20 10.25
C SER A 123 17.30 -2.79 8.79
N GLN A 124 17.11 -3.76 7.91
CA GLN A 124 16.85 -3.51 6.50
C GLN A 124 15.37 -3.22 6.29
N VAL A 125 15.07 -2.09 5.65
CA VAL A 125 13.72 -1.68 5.26
C VAL A 125 13.66 -1.44 3.76
N CYS A 126 12.81 -2.21 3.10
CA CYS A 126 12.56 -2.08 1.68
C CYS A 126 11.42 -1.07 1.45
N ILE A 127 11.66 0.02 0.72
CA ILE A 127 10.64 1.03 0.41
C ILE A 127 10.30 0.97 -1.08
N ALA A 128 9.07 0.60 -1.41
CA ALA A 128 8.62 0.45 -2.79
C ALA A 128 8.19 1.78 -3.42
N ALA A 129 8.92 2.29 -4.42
CA ALA A 129 8.51 3.45 -5.20
C ALA A 129 7.55 3.04 -6.33
N THR A 130 6.37 2.53 -5.98
CA THR A 130 5.42 1.84 -6.89
C THR A 130 5.05 2.59 -8.17
N LYS A 131 5.02 3.94 -8.14
CA LYS A 131 4.71 4.78 -9.30
C LYS A 131 5.94 5.24 -10.10
N ALA A 132 7.13 4.82 -9.69
CA ALA A 132 8.41 5.32 -10.21
C ALA A 132 9.27 4.21 -10.83
N SER A 133 8.68 3.06 -11.18
CA SER A 133 9.43 1.93 -11.78
C SER A 133 10.15 2.25 -13.09
N ALA A 134 9.71 3.28 -13.81
CA ALA A 134 10.37 3.75 -15.02
C ALA A 134 11.43 4.85 -14.76
N LEU A 135 11.53 5.38 -13.53
CA LEU A 135 12.50 6.42 -13.23
C LEU A 135 13.91 5.82 -13.05
N PRO A 136 14.97 6.60 -13.34
CA PRO A 136 16.34 6.29 -12.96
C PRO A 136 16.48 6.06 -11.45
N ILE A 137 17.43 5.22 -11.05
CA ILE A 137 17.75 5.01 -9.62
C ILE A 137 18.33 6.29 -9.02
N THR A 138 19.06 7.07 -9.81
CA THR A 138 19.54 8.39 -9.40
C THR A 138 18.41 9.35 -9.04
N ASP A 139 17.29 9.33 -9.74
CA ASP A 139 16.13 10.20 -9.44
C ASP A 139 15.44 9.77 -8.13
N LEU A 140 15.42 8.46 -7.88
CA LEU A 140 14.95 7.90 -6.62
C LEU A 140 15.87 8.28 -5.44
N ALA A 141 17.17 8.26 -5.66
CA ALA A 141 18.16 8.72 -4.68
C ALA A 141 18.06 10.23 -4.41
N VAL A 142 17.86 11.06 -5.44
CA VAL A 142 17.58 12.50 -5.27
C VAL A 142 16.33 12.70 -4.42
N SER A 143 15.26 11.96 -4.72
CA SER A 143 14.01 12.02 -3.96
C SER A 143 14.23 11.61 -2.50
N PHE A 144 15.07 10.61 -2.23
CA PHE A 144 15.47 10.23 -0.89
C PHE A 144 16.21 11.35 -0.15
N VAL A 145 17.20 11.99 -0.79
CA VAL A 145 17.95 13.11 -0.19
C VAL A 145 17.01 14.27 0.15
N LEU A 146 16.13 14.66 -0.77
CA LEU A 146 15.14 15.72 -0.52
C LEU A 146 14.16 15.35 0.61
N TRP A 147 13.80 14.08 0.69
CA TRP A 147 12.91 13.57 1.73
C TRP A 147 13.59 13.53 3.10
N ALA A 148 14.87 13.17 3.15
CA ALA A 148 15.71 13.23 4.34
C ALA A 148 15.93 14.68 4.81
N GLU A 149 16.18 15.61 3.89
CA GLU A 149 16.28 17.05 4.17
C GLU A 149 15.01 17.59 4.84
N ALA A 150 13.85 17.14 4.38
CA ALA A 150 12.57 17.46 5.02
C ALA A 150 12.34 16.78 6.38
N GLY A 151 13.26 15.93 6.85
CA GLY A 151 13.16 15.19 8.11
C GLY A 151 12.25 13.96 8.03
N PHE A 152 12.21 13.31 6.86
CA PHE A 152 11.40 12.12 6.60
C PHE A 152 9.90 12.28 6.95
N PRO A 153 9.19 13.30 6.42
CA PRO A 153 7.76 13.45 6.68
C PRO A 153 6.97 12.22 6.22
N ASN A 154 6.03 11.77 7.07
CA ASN A 154 5.14 10.62 6.83
C ASN A 154 5.89 9.35 6.36
N PRO A 155 6.82 8.79 7.16
CA PRO A 155 7.57 7.63 6.74
C PRO A 155 6.70 6.39 6.62
N PRO A 156 7.04 5.46 5.71
CA PRO A 156 6.40 4.16 5.66
C PRO A 156 6.41 3.52 7.04
N GLN A 157 5.30 2.87 7.40
CA GLN A 157 5.11 2.35 8.75
C GLN A 157 6.29 1.50 9.25
N ARG A 158 6.80 0.58 8.42
CA ARG A 158 7.96 -0.26 8.77
C ARG A 158 9.24 0.53 9.04
N MET A 159 9.46 1.63 8.32
CA MET A 159 10.58 2.53 8.57
C MET A 159 10.41 3.24 9.91
N ALA A 160 9.22 3.77 10.19
CA ALA A 160 8.91 4.45 11.45
C ALA A 160 9.12 3.51 12.65
N GLU A 161 8.58 2.29 12.57
CA GLU A 161 8.73 1.27 13.61
C GLU A 161 10.20 0.89 13.82
N SER A 162 10.97 0.70 12.74
CA SER A 162 12.39 0.35 12.84
C SER A 162 13.23 1.48 13.46
N VAL A 163 12.95 2.74 13.10
CA VAL A 163 13.59 3.91 13.75
C VAL A 163 13.25 3.95 15.24
N GLU A 164 11.99 3.71 15.60
CA GLU A 164 11.56 3.73 17.00
C GLU A 164 12.16 2.58 17.82
N ILE A 165 12.21 1.37 17.26
CA ILE A 165 12.90 0.23 17.86
C ILE A 165 14.37 0.58 18.10
N MET A 166 15.05 1.16 17.09
CA MET A 166 16.45 1.55 17.21
C MET A 166 16.68 2.60 18.31
N ARG A 167 15.75 3.54 18.45
CA ARG A 167 15.80 4.62 19.45
C ARG A 167 15.58 4.14 20.87
N ILE A 168 14.63 3.22 21.08
CA ILE A 168 14.27 2.70 22.41
C ILE A 168 15.27 1.63 22.88
N SER A 169 15.89 0.89 21.96
CA SER A 169 16.72 -0.26 22.32
C SER A 169 17.98 0.15 23.09
N GLU A 170 18.12 -0.41 24.29
CA GLU A 170 19.24 -0.14 25.18
C GLU A 170 20.45 -1.03 24.86
N ASP A 171 20.21 -2.29 24.50
CA ASP A 171 21.22 -3.28 24.11
C ASP A 171 20.83 -4.05 22.83
N ILE A 172 21.78 -4.81 22.29
CA ILE A 172 21.59 -5.55 21.03
C ILE A 172 20.56 -6.67 21.17
N LYS A 173 20.39 -7.25 22.36
CA LYS A 173 19.45 -8.36 22.59
C LYS A 173 18.02 -7.86 22.66
N ASP A 174 17.80 -6.70 23.29
CA ASP A 174 16.53 -5.99 23.31
C ASP A 174 16.14 -5.58 21.88
N PHE A 175 17.09 -5.06 21.11
CA PHE A 175 16.89 -4.76 19.69
C PHE A 175 16.43 -6.00 18.90
N GLU A 176 17.19 -7.10 18.94
CA GLU A 176 16.86 -8.35 18.24
C GLU A 176 15.48 -8.87 18.66
N SER A 177 15.19 -8.90 19.96
CA SER A 177 13.90 -9.36 20.48
C SER A 177 12.73 -8.50 19.99
N ARG A 178 12.90 -7.17 19.91
CA ARG A 178 11.86 -6.25 19.44
C ARG A 178 11.64 -6.37 17.94
N VAL A 179 12.71 -6.53 17.17
CA VAL A 179 12.62 -6.79 15.73
C VAL A 179 11.85 -8.09 15.47
N GLU A 180 12.20 -9.17 16.17
CA GLU A 180 11.50 -10.47 16.05
C GLU A 180 10.02 -10.40 16.47
N GLU A 181 9.70 -9.65 17.53
CA GLU A 181 8.30 -9.42 17.92
C GLU A 181 7.52 -8.64 16.86
N ASN A 182 8.12 -7.57 16.32
CA ASN A 182 7.50 -6.77 15.27
C ASN A 182 7.28 -7.60 13.99
N ASP A 183 8.28 -8.40 13.60
CA ASP A 183 8.19 -9.27 12.43
C ASP A 183 7.07 -10.31 12.57
N ARG A 184 6.95 -10.94 13.75
CA ARG A 184 5.83 -11.84 14.06
C ARG A 184 4.49 -11.13 13.95
N HIS A 185 4.38 -9.92 14.51
CA HIS A 185 3.14 -9.14 14.43
C HIS A 185 2.76 -8.82 12.98
N HIS A 186 3.73 -8.43 12.14
CA HIS A 186 3.51 -8.19 10.72
C HIS A 186 3.10 -9.44 9.95
N GLU A 187 3.69 -10.59 10.26
CA GLU A 187 3.33 -11.87 9.66
C GLU A 187 1.88 -12.26 9.99
N GLU A 188 1.47 -12.12 11.26
CA GLU A 188 0.10 -12.35 11.70
C GLU A 188 -0.89 -11.44 10.97
N LEU A 189 -0.60 -10.13 10.89
CA LEU A 189 -1.44 -9.18 10.15
C LEU A 189 -1.52 -9.52 8.66
N HIS A 190 -0.42 -9.96 8.06
CA HIS A 190 -0.39 -10.39 6.66
C HIS A 190 -1.25 -11.63 6.44
N LEU A 191 -1.17 -12.65 7.31
CA LEU A 191 -2.01 -13.85 7.22
C LEU A 191 -3.50 -13.50 7.32
N LEU A 192 -3.87 -12.62 8.25
CA LEU A 192 -5.25 -12.13 8.39
C LEU A 192 -5.71 -11.35 7.15
N ALA A 193 -4.85 -10.56 6.53
CA ALA A 193 -5.16 -9.86 5.28
C ALA A 193 -5.39 -10.83 4.12
N VAL A 194 -4.53 -11.85 3.98
CA VAL A 194 -4.66 -12.90 2.95
C VAL A 194 -5.96 -13.69 3.13
N GLU A 195 -6.30 -14.06 4.37
CA GLU A 195 -7.53 -14.79 4.66
C GLU A 195 -8.78 -13.94 4.35
N ARG A 196 -8.78 -12.66 4.74
CA ARG A 196 -9.85 -11.71 4.36
C ARG A 196 -10.02 -11.62 2.85
N ALA A 197 -8.92 -11.44 2.11
CA ALA A 197 -8.96 -11.38 0.64
C ALA A 197 -9.47 -12.68 0.01
N ARG A 198 -9.13 -13.84 0.59
CA ARG A 198 -9.64 -15.14 0.14
C ARG A 198 -11.16 -15.25 0.33
N MET A 199 -11.67 -14.82 1.49
CA MET A 199 -13.09 -14.84 1.81
C MET A 199 -13.87 -13.86 0.93
N GLU A 200 -13.34 -12.67 0.67
CA GLU A 200 -13.93 -11.71 -0.26
C GLU A 200 -14.02 -12.25 -1.69
N ARG A 201 -12.96 -12.89 -2.18
CA ARG A 201 -12.98 -13.55 -3.50
C ARG A 201 -14.04 -14.64 -3.59
N LYS A 202 -14.25 -15.40 -2.52
CA LYS A 202 -15.30 -16.43 -2.46
C LYS A 202 -16.69 -15.79 -2.54
N ARG A 203 -16.95 -14.76 -1.72
CA ARG A 203 -18.22 -14.01 -1.73
C ARG A 203 -18.49 -13.37 -3.09
N ALA A 204 -17.48 -12.78 -3.72
CA ALA A 204 -17.60 -12.19 -5.05
C ALA A 204 -17.98 -13.23 -6.12
N ARG A 205 -17.39 -14.44 -6.06
CA ARG A 205 -17.76 -15.55 -6.95
C ARG A 205 -19.19 -16.01 -6.74
N GLU A 206 -19.62 -16.17 -5.49
CA GLU A 206 -20.99 -16.55 -5.16
C GLU A 206 -22.00 -15.50 -5.64
N GLN A 207 -21.71 -14.22 -5.42
CA GLN A 207 -22.54 -13.12 -5.92
C GLN A 207 -22.61 -13.10 -7.45
N ALA A 208 -21.48 -13.31 -8.14
CA ALA A 208 -21.46 -13.39 -9.59
C ALA A 208 -22.30 -14.56 -10.12
N GLN A 209 -22.26 -15.72 -9.45
CA GLN A 209 -23.10 -16.88 -9.81
C GLN A 209 -24.59 -16.57 -9.61
N ILE A 210 -24.96 -15.95 -8.49
CA ILE A 210 -26.36 -15.56 -8.23
C ILE A 210 -26.84 -14.55 -9.28
N GLN A 211 -26.01 -13.57 -9.64
CA GLN A 211 -26.34 -12.59 -10.67
C GLN A 211 -26.52 -13.25 -12.05
N GLU A 212 -25.66 -14.19 -12.40
CA GLU A 212 -25.74 -14.94 -13.66
C GLU A 212 -27.02 -15.79 -13.73
N ILE A 213 -27.38 -16.49 -12.64
CA ILE A 213 -28.64 -17.24 -12.56
C ILE A 213 -29.83 -16.31 -12.73
N ARG A 214 -29.88 -15.19 -11.99
CA ARG A 214 -30.96 -14.21 -12.11
C ARG A 214 -31.07 -13.64 -13.53
N LYS A 215 -29.93 -13.38 -14.19
CA LYS A 215 -29.91 -12.89 -15.57
C LYS A 215 -30.53 -13.93 -16.52
N ARG A 216 -30.19 -15.20 -16.37
CA ARG A 216 -30.78 -16.29 -17.17
C ARG A 216 -32.27 -16.42 -16.94
N GLU A 217 -32.73 -16.33 -15.70
CA GLU A 217 -34.16 -16.35 -15.35
C GLU A 217 -34.90 -15.19 -16.03
N LEU A 218 -34.33 -13.97 -15.97
CA LEU A 218 -34.89 -12.80 -16.65
C LEU A 218 -34.92 -12.97 -18.18
N GLU A 219 -33.88 -13.55 -18.79
CA GLU A 219 -33.84 -13.82 -20.23
C GLU A 219 -34.86 -14.87 -20.66
N VAL A 220 -35.11 -15.89 -19.84
CA VAL A 220 -36.19 -16.87 -20.06
C VAL A 220 -37.55 -16.19 -19.97
N ALA A 221 -37.82 -15.46 -18.89
CA ALA A 221 -39.07 -14.73 -18.71
C ALA A 221 -39.32 -13.73 -19.84
N HIS A 222 -38.29 -13.00 -20.28
CA HIS A 222 -38.39 -12.07 -21.40
C HIS A 222 -38.72 -12.78 -22.72
N ARG A 223 -38.13 -13.97 -22.98
CA ARG A 223 -38.48 -14.79 -24.16
C ARG A 223 -39.92 -15.28 -24.11
N GLU A 224 -40.38 -15.73 -22.95
CA GLU A 224 -41.76 -16.17 -22.77
C GLU A 224 -42.76 -15.04 -23.02
N VAL A 225 -42.54 -13.87 -22.41
CA VAL A 225 -43.36 -12.67 -22.62
C VAL A 225 -43.37 -12.25 -24.10
N ARG A 226 -42.21 -12.25 -24.76
CA ARG A 226 -42.09 -11.90 -26.19
C ARG A 226 -42.80 -12.93 -27.09
N GLY A 227 -42.87 -14.20 -26.67
CA GLY A 227 -43.56 -15.27 -27.39
C GLY A 227 -45.08 -15.30 -27.17
N MET A 228 -45.61 -14.56 -26.20
CA MET A 228 -47.05 -14.52 -25.92
C MET A 228 -47.78 -13.52 -26.85
N SER A 229 -48.97 -13.92 -27.31
CA SER A 229 -49.89 -12.97 -27.94
C SER A 229 -50.46 -11.98 -26.92
N TRP A 230 -50.92 -10.80 -27.37
CA TRP A 230 -51.57 -9.79 -26.51
C TRP A 230 -52.72 -10.34 -25.65
N ARG A 231 -53.52 -11.29 -26.17
CA ARG A 231 -54.57 -11.97 -25.39
C ARG A 231 -54.00 -12.92 -24.32
N GLY A 232 -52.82 -13.49 -24.54
CA GLY A 232 -52.08 -14.26 -23.54
C GLY A 232 -51.58 -13.38 -22.39
N LEU A 233 -50.98 -12.23 -22.71
CA LEU A 233 -50.48 -11.26 -21.73
C LEU A 233 -51.60 -10.73 -20.82
N ILE A 234 -52.76 -10.36 -21.39
CA ILE A 234 -53.90 -9.86 -20.60
C ILE A 234 -54.44 -10.94 -19.64
N ARG A 235 -54.44 -12.21 -20.06
CA ARG A 235 -54.88 -13.32 -19.19
C ARG A 235 -53.88 -13.58 -18.07
N ALA A 236 -52.58 -13.57 -18.35
CA ALA A 236 -51.54 -13.73 -17.34
C ALA A 236 -51.60 -12.61 -16.28
N ALA A 237 -51.72 -11.35 -16.71
CA ALA A 237 -51.83 -10.20 -15.80
C ALA A 237 -53.10 -10.25 -14.93
N ASN A 238 -54.24 -10.71 -15.50
CA ASN A 238 -55.48 -10.87 -14.74
C ASN A 238 -55.41 -12.04 -13.75
N TRP A 239 -54.68 -13.11 -14.06
CA TRP A 239 -54.43 -14.23 -13.16
C TRP A 239 -53.57 -13.82 -11.95
N GLU A 240 -52.49 -13.07 -12.18
CA GLU A 240 -51.63 -12.56 -11.09
C GLU A 240 -52.39 -11.61 -10.17
N ARG A 241 -53.17 -10.67 -10.73
CA ARG A 241 -54.02 -9.78 -9.92
C ARG A 241 -54.98 -10.55 -9.01
N LYS A 242 -55.60 -11.61 -9.53
CA LYS A 242 -56.54 -12.43 -8.76
C LYS A 242 -55.82 -13.21 -7.64
N THR A 243 -54.63 -13.73 -7.92
CA THR A 243 -53.82 -14.48 -6.95
C THR A 243 -53.31 -13.58 -5.82
N ILE A 244 -52.76 -12.41 -6.15
CA ILE A 244 -52.29 -11.42 -5.16
C ILE A 244 -53.46 -10.93 -4.30
N PHE A 245 -54.60 -10.65 -4.93
CA PHE A 245 -55.82 -10.25 -4.23
C PHE A 245 -56.32 -11.34 -3.27
N CYS A 246 -56.30 -12.61 -3.67
CA CYS A 246 -56.65 -13.73 -2.80
C CYS A 246 -55.65 -13.90 -1.63
N MET A 247 -54.35 -13.83 -1.87
CA MET A 247 -53.34 -13.91 -0.80
C MET A 247 -53.48 -12.77 0.21
N TRP A 248 -53.74 -11.55 -0.26
CA TRP A 248 -53.95 -10.39 0.59
C TRP A 248 -55.22 -10.54 1.46
N HIS A 249 -56.34 -10.98 0.88
CA HIS A 249 -57.58 -11.24 1.62
C HIS A 249 -57.42 -12.35 2.67
N GLN A 250 -56.62 -13.37 2.37
CA GLN A 250 -56.33 -14.47 3.28
C GLN A 250 -55.44 -14.01 4.45
N MET A 251 -54.42 -13.20 4.18
CA MET A 251 -53.60 -12.57 5.23
C MET A 251 -54.40 -11.58 6.09
N GLU A 252 -55.36 -10.87 5.52
CA GLU A 252 -56.18 -9.91 6.24
C GLU A 252 -57.26 -10.58 7.10
N GLY A 253 -57.78 -11.73 6.65
CA GLY A 253 -58.59 -12.63 7.47
C GLY A 253 -57.84 -13.11 8.72
N VAL A 254 -56.61 -13.58 8.55
CA VAL A 254 -55.74 -13.99 9.67
C VAL A 254 -55.47 -12.83 10.63
N ARG A 255 -55.23 -11.61 10.12
CA ARG A 255 -55.05 -10.42 10.98
C ARG A 255 -56.33 -10.05 11.75
N ARG A 256 -57.51 -10.18 11.15
CA ARG A 256 -58.80 -9.93 11.84
C ARG A 256 -59.05 -10.96 12.94
N ASP A 257 -58.76 -12.23 12.68
CA ASP A 257 -58.95 -13.29 13.66
C ASP A 257 -58.03 -13.13 14.87
N ILE A 258 -56.76 -12.74 14.66
CA ILE A 258 -55.83 -12.41 15.75
C ILE A 258 -56.37 -11.24 16.57
N ARG A 259 -56.83 -10.17 15.93
CA ARG A 259 -57.38 -8.99 16.62
C ARG A 259 -58.66 -9.30 17.41
N ILE A 260 -59.51 -10.18 16.88
CA ILE A 260 -60.71 -10.67 17.59
C ILE A 260 -60.34 -11.53 18.78
N GLN A 261 -59.30 -12.38 18.67
CA GLN A 261 -58.81 -13.16 19.81
C GLN A 261 -58.19 -12.28 20.90
N GLU A 262 -57.46 -11.22 20.52
CA GLU A 262 -56.91 -10.24 21.46
C GLU A 262 -58.01 -9.48 22.21
N LEU A 263 -59.07 -9.03 21.50
CA LEU A 263 -60.24 -8.39 22.10
C LEU A 263 -61.02 -9.32 23.04
N LYS A 264 -61.13 -10.60 22.68
CA LYS A 264 -61.73 -11.62 23.56
C LYS A 264 -60.89 -11.84 24.81
N ARG A 265 -59.55 -11.86 24.69
CA ARG A 265 -58.64 -11.94 25.84
C ARG A 265 -58.77 -10.72 26.75
N THR A 266 -58.77 -9.51 26.21
CA THR A 266 -58.90 -8.28 27.02
C THR A 266 -60.23 -8.24 27.76
N ARG A 267 -61.33 -8.57 27.08
CA ARG A 267 -62.66 -8.61 27.73
C ARG A 267 -62.79 -9.71 28.78
N ALA A 268 -62.14 -10.86 28.58
CA ALA A 268 -62.09 -11.93 29.58
C ALA A 268 -61.28 -11.51 30.82
N ILE A 269 -60.20 -10.74 30.63
CA ILE A 269 -59.41 -10.17 31.73
C ILE A 269 -60.25 -9.14 32.51
N GLU A 270 -60.97 -8.24 31.83
CA GLU A 270 -61.86 -7.26 32.46
C GLU A 270 -62.99 -7.92 33.27
N MET A 271 -63.55 -9.05 32.80
CA MET A 271 -64.60 -9.78 33.51
C MET A 271 -64.10 -10.59 34.72
N LEU A 272 -62.80 -10.87 34.79
CA LEU A 272 -62.16 -11.61 35.88
C LEU A 272 -61.44 -10.71 36.89
N SER A 273 -61.37 -9.41 36.64
CA SER A 273 -60.92 -8.44 37.62
C SER A 273 -62.01 -8.25 38.69
N PRO A 274 -61.69 -8.43 39.99
CA PRO A 274 -62.64 -8.17 41.06
C PRO A 274 -63.05 -6.69 41.03
N ILE A 275 -64.35 -6.43 41.15
CA ILE A 275 -64.86 -5.09 41.43
C ILE A 275 -64.36 -4.75 42.84
N GLU A 276 -63.28 -3.97 42.94
CA GLU A 276 -62.94 -3.26 44.17
C GLU A 276 -64.06 -2.25 44.42
N THR A 277 -65.04 -2.67 45.21
CA THR A 277 -66.02 -1.78 45.82
C THR A 277 -65.36 -1.13 47.02
N ASP A 278 -65.15 0.19 46.94
CA ASP A 278 -65.02 1.09 48.09
C ASP A 278 -66.25 0.97 49.02
#